data_AF-A0AA47L9Z3-F1
#
_entry.id   AF-A0AA47L9Z3-F1
#
_cell.length_a   1.000
_cell.length_b   1.000
_cell.length_c   1.000
_cell.angle_alpha   90.00
_cell.angle_beta   90.00
_cell.angle_gamma   90.00
#
_symmetry.space_group_name_H-M   'P 1'
#
loop_
_entity.id
_entity.type
_entity.pdbx_description
1 polymer ?
#
loop_
_entity_poly.entity_id
_entity_poly.type
_entity_poly.pdbx_seq_one_letter_code
_entity_poly.pdbx_strand_id
1 'polypeptide(L)'
;MFDSLKSTFPWSIIAIVAVSGSGVVGAKLYKEYLKTTGPAVVQGISDNEAYKDFVDCLTVVDLERSSLMEKCDSFYLEYLPAKTDPSYKKKIIEVQQLKPEWIEQTYQKLTWLRSDYGLPDYPPLEDLSNGQLTSVSN
;
A
#
# COMPACT_ATOMS: atom_id res chain seq x y z
N MET A 1 -37.77 21.49 -22.14
CA MET A 1 -37.39 21.84 -20.75
C MET A 1 -36.78 20.58 -20.19
N PHE A 2 -35.44 20.49 -20.21
CA PHE A 2 -34.71 19.23 -20.08
C PHE A 2 -34.63 18.75 -18.63
N ASP A 3 -34.85 17.44 -18.48
CA ASP A 3 -34.61 16.63 -17.28
C ASP A 3 -33.22 16.82 -16.66
N SER A 4 -33.16 16.71 -15.33
CA SER A 4 -31.96 16.28 -14.62
C SER A 4 -32.32 15.52 -13.35
N LEU A 5 -32.12 14.20 -13.44
CA LEU A 5 -32.00 13.23 -12.37
C LEU A 5 -31.09 13.72 -11.23
N LYS A 6 -31.51 13.51 -9.97
CA LYS A 6 -30.69 13.31 -8.75
C LYS A 6 -31.62 13.36 -7.54
N SER A 7 -31.50 12.56 -6.48
CA SER A 7 -30.71 11.38 -6.14
C SER A 7 -31.32 10.93 -4.82
N THR A 8 -31.75 9.68 -4.74
CA THR A 8 -32.38 9.10 -3.55
C THR A 8 -31.30 8.77 -2.52
N PHE A 9 -30.99 9.69 -1.62
CA PHE A 9 -30.23 9.40 -0.40
C PHE A 9 -30.92 10.06 0.79
N PRO A 10 -31.45 9.28 1.76
CA PRO A 10 -32.06 9.87 2.95
C PRO A 10 -30.96 10.47 3.84
N TRP A 11 -31.08 11.77 4.11
CA TRP A 11 -30.18 12.61 4.92
C TRP A 11 -30.18 12.27 6.44
N SER A 12 -30.51 11.04 6.82
CA SER A 12 -30.90 10.70 8.19
C SER A 12 -29.76 10.24 9.11
N ILE A 13 -28.48 10.31 8.71
CA ILE A 13 -27.35 9.76 9.51
C ILE A 13 -26.42 10.85 10.07
N ILE A 14 -26.90 12.09 10.25
CA ILE A 14 -26.15 13.11 10.99
C ILE A 14 -27.06 13.77 12.02
N ALA A 15 -27.20 13.11 13.18
CA ALA A 15 -27.61 13.76 14.42
C ALA A 15 -26.53 13.47 15.47
N ILE A 16 -25.66 14.46 15.64
CA ILE A 16 -24.60 14.50 16.65
C ILE A 16 -25.24 14.85 18.00
N VAL A 17 -25.00 13.97 18.98
CA VAL A 17 -24.66 14.21 20.40
C VAL A 17 -25.29 15.42 21.12
N ALA A 18 -26.18 15.12 22.07
CA ALA A 18 -26.13 15.54 23.48
C ALA A 18 -27.40 14.95 24.15
N VAL A 19 -27.35 14.19 25.23
CA VAL A 19 -27.25 14.71 26.60
C VAL A 19 -27.04 13.53 27.57
N SER A 20 -26.03 13.69 28.44
CA SER A 20 -25.80 13.06 29.76
C SER A 20 -25.92 11.54 29.92
N GLY A 21 -24.77 10.86 30.10
CA GLY A 21 -24.77 9.53 30.74
C GLY A 21 -23.67 8.55 30.37
N SER A 22 -22.63 8.92 29.61
CA SER A 22 -21.74 7.90 29.01
C SER A 22 -20.27 8.32 28.90
N GLY A 23 -19.70 8.96 29.93
CA GLY A 23 -18.27 9.34 29.94
C GLY A 23 -17.32 8.15 29.77
N VAL A 24 -17.77 6.92 30.04
CA VAL A 24 -16.97 5.70 29.91
C VAL A 24 -17.27 4.91 28.63
N VAL A 25 -18.52 4.92 28.15
CA VAL A 25 -18.93 4.11 26.98
C VAL A 25 -18.51 4.79 25.67
N GLY A 26 -18.59 6.12 25.58
CA GLY A 26 -18.10 6.86 24.40
C GLY A 26 -16.59 6.74 24.23
N ALA A 27 -15.83 6.84 25.34
CA ALA A 27 -14.38 6.64 25.33
C ALA A 27 -13.99 5.18 25.04
N LYS A 28 -14.77 4.18 25.51
CA LYS A 28 -14.58 2.77 25.17
C LYS A 28 -14.85 2.51 23.69
N LEU A 29 -15.98 2.96 23.16
CA LEU A 29 -16.33 2.78 21.75
C LEU A 29 -15.37 3.53 20.83
N TYR A 30 -14.89 4.72 21.22
CA TYR A 30 -13.88 5.45 20.46
C TYR A 30 -12.48 4.82 20.55
N LYS A 31 -12.07 4.28 21.72
CA LYS A 31 -10.85 3.47 21.84
C LYS A 31 -10.94 2.18 21.03
N GLU A 32 -12.09 1.51 21.05
CA GLU A 32 -12.30 0.28 20.29
C GLU A 32 -12.38 0.58 18.80
N TYR A 33 -13.00 1.69 18.40
CA TYR A 33 -12.96 2.22 17.03
C TYR A 33 -11.52 2.51 16.62
N LEU A 34 -10.74 3.31 17.36
CA LEU A 34 -9.33 3.55 17.05
C LEU A 34 -8.49 2.27 17.03
N LYS A 35 -8.78 1.29 17.89
CA LYS A 35 -8.12 -0.02 17.86
C LYS A 35 -8.51 -0.86 16.64
N THR A 36 -9.74 -0.75 16.16
CA THR A 36 -10.26 -1.57 15.06
C THR A 36 -10.08 -0.93 13.68
N THR A 37 -10.21 0.38 13.57
CA THR A 37 -10.06 1.15 12.32
C THR A 37 -8.73 1.88 12.22
N GLY A 38 -8.08 2.26 13.33
CA GLY A 38 -6.78 2.93 13.31
C GLY A 38 -5.70 2.14 12.56
N PRO A 39 -5.52 0.83 12.80
CA PRO A 39 -4.59 0.01 12.02
C PRO A 39 -4.95 -0.05 10.53
N ALA A 40 -6.24 -0.01 10.18
CA ALA A 40 -6.67 0.00 8.79
C ALA A 40 -6.44 1.34 8.09
N VAL A 41 -6.61 2.47 8.80
CA VAL A 41 -6.36 3.82 8.29
C VAL A 41 -4.86 4.07 8.14
N VAL A 42 -4.06 3.70 9.15
CA VAL A 42 -2.58 3.78 9.06
C VAL A 42 -2.07 2.93 7.90
N GLN A 43 -2.66 1.75 7.68
CA GLN A 43 -2.31 0.96 6.51
C GLN A 43 -2.70 1.65 5.20
N GLY A 44 -3.89 2.24 5.10
CA GLY A 44 -4.29 2.94 3.88
C GLY A 44 -3.36 4.10 3.52
N ILE A 45 -2.78 4.77 4.52
CA ILE A 45 -1.75 5.80 4.31
C ILE A 45 -0.47 5.16 3.79
N SER A 46 0.04 4.12 4.46
CA SER A 46 1.26 3.41 4.05
C SER A 46 1.14 2.80 2.65
N ASP A 47 -0.01 2.20 2.31
CA ASP A 47 -0.27 1.62 0.98
C ASP A 47 -0.28 2.71 -0.11
N ASN A 48 -0.79 3.89 0.19
CA ASN A 48 -0.82 5.03 -0.74
C ASN A 48 0.56 5.69 -0.91
N GLU A 49 1.36 5.74 0.15
CA GLU A 49 2.76 6.18 0.07
C GLU A 49 3.58 5.17 -0.76
N ALA A 50 3.46 3.89 -0.46
CA ALA A 50 4.13 2.83 -1.22
C ALA A 50 3.72 2.81 -2.70
N TYR A 51 2.45 3.10 -3.01
CA TYR A 51 2.02 3.27 -4.41
C TYR A 51 2.80 4.39 -5.13
N LYS A 52 2.96 5.55 -4.48
CA LYS A 52 3.72 6.67 -5.04
C LYS A 52 5.19 6.31 -5.20
N ASP A 53 5.78 5.67 -4.19
CA ASP A 53 7.17 5.22 -4.23
C ASP A 53 7.39 4.23 -5.38
N PHE A 54 6.43 3.33 -5.62
CA PHE A 54 6.49 2.41 -6.75
C PHE A 54 6.41 3.13 -8.11
N VAL A 55 5.52 4.12 -8.25
CA VAL A 55 5.41 4.91 -9.50
C VAL A 55 6.67 5.75 -9.75
N ASP A 56 7.26 6.30 -8.70
CA ASP A 56 8.54 7.00 -8.77
C ASP A 56 9.65 6.02 -9.19
N CYS A 57 9.68 4.82 -8.61
CA CYS A 57 10.61 3.77 -8.98
C CYS A 57 10.46 3.35 -10.45
N LEU A 58 9.24 3.16 -10.95
CA LEU A 58 8.97 2.90 -12.37
C LEU A 58 9.62 3.96 -13.26
N THR A 59 9.43 5.23 -12.91
CA THR A 59 10.00 6.36 -13.65
C THR A 59 11.53 6.32 -13.64
N VAL A 60 12.15 6.01 -12.50
CA VAL A 60 13.61 5.87 -12.38
C VAL A 60 14.14 4.74 -13.25
N VAL A 61 13.47 3.59 -13.20
CA VAL A 61 13.81 2.39 -13.97
C VAL A 61 13.64 2.64 -15.47
N ASP A 62 12.59 3.34 -15.89
CA ASP A 62 12.35 3.67 -17.30
C ASP A 62 13.30 4.73 -17.86
N LEU A 63 13.76 5.65 -17.02
CA LEU A 63 14.77 6.63 -17.39
C LEU A 63 16.20 6.11 -17.22
N GLU A 64 16.38 4.88 -16.70
CA GLU A 64 17.67 4.23 -16.43
C GLU A 64 18.63 5.13 -15.62
N ARG A 65 18.09 5.89 -14.66
CA ARG A 65 18.86 6.85 -13.88
C ARG A 65 19.44 6.21 -12.63
N SER A 66 20.68 5.70 -12.73
CA SER A 66 21.39 5.04 -11.63
C SER A 66 21.42 5.86 -10.33
N SER A 67 21.60 7.18 -10.41
CA SER A 67 21.62 8.08 -9.24
C SER A 67 20.30 8.20 -8.48
N LEU A 68 19.20 7.70 -9.04
CA LEU A 68 17.88 7.76 -8.43
C LEU A 68 17.35 6.37 -8.04
N MET A 69 18.10 5.30 -8.28
CA MET A 69 17.65 3.92 -8.02
C MET A 69 17.40 3.63 -6.54
N GLU A 70 17.99 4.42 -5.63
CA GLU A 70 17.67 4.40 -4.19
C GLU A 70 16.20 4.73 -3.90
N LYS A 71 15.49 5.43 -4.79
CA LYS A 71 14.05 5.70 -4.64
C LYS A 71 13.19 4.43 -4.68
N CYS A 72 13.73 3.34 -5.22
CA CYS A 72 13.08 2.04 -5.22
C CYS A 72 13.22 1.31 -3.88
N ASP A 73 14.18 1.71 -3.02
CA ASP A 73 14.54 1.00 -1.79
C ASP A 73 13.35 0.98 -0.80
N SER A 74 12.66 2.12 -0.62
CA SER A 74 11.47 2.24 0.25
C SER A 74 10.41 1.19 -0.10
N PHE A 75 10.14 1.00 -1.39
CA PHE A 75 9.15 0.02 -1.82
C PHE A 75 9.64 -1.42 -1.64
N TYR A 76 10.82 -1.76 -2.17
CA TYR A 76 11.27 -3.15 -2.25
C TYR A 76 11.91 -3.69 -0.97
N LEU A 77 12.60 -2.84 -0.20
CA LEU A 77 13.34 -3.25 1.00
C LEU A 77 12.57 -3.00 2.29
N GLU A 78 11.61 -2.07 2.30
CA GLU A 78 10.85 -1.74 3.52
C GLU A 78 9.39 -2.16 3.40
N TYR A 79 8.66 -1.58 2.44
CA TYR A 79 7.22 -1.80 2.33
C TYR A 79 6.85 -3.23 1.94
N LEU A 80 7.49 -3.78 0.89
CA LEU A 80 7.14 -5.10 0.37
C LEU A 80 7.36 -6.21 1.42
N PRO A 81 8.51 -6.30 2.12
CA PRO A 81 8.70 -7.29 3.18
C PRO A 81 7.70 -7.12 4.32
N ALA A 82 7.44 -5.88 4.75
CA ALA A 82 6.50 -5.61 5.84
C ALA A 82 5.06 -5.98 5.48
N LYS A 83 4.64 -5.74 4.24
CA LYS A 83 3.29 -6.05 3.74
C LYS A 83 3.08 -7.54 3.54
N THR A 84 4.14 -8.26 3.16
CA THR A 84 4.12 -9.69 2.87
C THR A 84 4.46 -10.56 4.09
N ASP A 85 4.77 -9.97 5.23
CA ASP A 85 5.11 -10.70 6.45
C ASP A 85 3.96 -11.65 6.86
N PRO A 86 4.22 -12.93 7.21
CA PRO A 86 3.18 -13.88 7.61
C PRO A 86 2.37 -13.47 8.84
N SER A 87 2.94 -12.65 9.73
CA SER A 87 2.26 -12.08 10.88
C SER A 87 1.30 -10.94 10.49
N TYR A 88 1.41 -10.44 9.27
CA TYR A 88 0.56 -9.41 8.71
C TYR A 88 -0.81 -9.99 8.33
N LYS A 89 -1.83 -9.64 9.11
CA LYS A 89 -3.17 -10.28 9.05
C LYS A 89 -4.01 -9.95 7.82
N LYS A 90 -3.57 -9.03 6.94
CA LYS A 90 -4.30 -8.62 5.73
C LYS A 90 -3.55 -9.12 4.50
N LYS A 91 -4.24 -9.88 3.64
CA LYS A 91 -3.66 -10.37 2.38
C LYS A 91 -3.16 -9.21 1.51
N ILE A 92 -2.06 -9.44 0.80
CA ILE A 92 -1.38 -8.51 -0.13
C ILE A 92 -2.31 -7.93 -1.21
N ILE A 93 -3.39 -8.62 -1.55
CA ILE A 93 -4.12 -8.46 -2.82
C ILE A 93 -5.08 -7.26 -2.84
N GLU A 94 -4.90 -6.26 -1.98
CA GLU A 94 -5.70 -5.02 -2.06
C GLU A 94 -4.86 -3.76 -1.78
N VAL A 95 -3.59 -3.73 -2.20
CA VAL A 95 -3.04 -2.42 -2.60
C VAL A 95 -3.81 -2.04 -3.86
N GLN A 96 -4.98 -1.42 -3.68
CA GLN A 96 -5.84 -1.02 -4.78
C GLN A 96 -4.95 -0.28 -5.78
N GLN A 97 -4.70 -0.88 -6.95
CA GLN A 97 -3.94 -0.38 -8.11
C GLN A 97 -2.57 -1.02 -8.41
N LEU A 98 -1.96 -1.85 -7.56
CA LEU A 98 -0.69 -2.53 -7.91
C LEU A 98 -0.90 -4.01 -8.23
N LYS A 99 -0.63 -4.35 -9.49
CA LYS A 99 -0.64 -5.73 -9.96
C LYS A 99 0.68 -6.42 -9.59
N PRO A 100 0.65 -7.63 -9.03
CA PRO A 100 1.86 -8.43 -8.76
C PRO A 100 2.85 -8.48 -9.92
N GLU A 101 2.34 -8.63 -11.15
CA GLU A 101 3.16 -8.74 -12.35
C GLU A 101 3.97 -7.48 -12.64
N TRP A 102 3.45 -6.30 -12.28
CA TRP A 102 4.20 -5.05 -12.42
C TRP A 102 5.35 -4.98 -11.43
N ILE A 103 5.13 -5.42 -10.20
CA ILE A 103 6.17 -5.46 -9.16
C ILE A 103 7.30 -6.41 -9.59
N GLU A 104 6.95 -7.57 -10.13
CA GLU A 104 7.93 -8.56 -10.63
C GLU A 104 8.74 -8.02 -11.82
N GLN A 105 8.08 -7.45 -12.83
CA GLN A 105 8.75 -6.91 -14.01
C GLN A 105 9.69 -5.76 -13.67
N THR A 106 9.22 -4.83 -12.83
CA THR A 106 10.04 -3.70 -12.37
C THR A 106 11.23 -4.19 -11.55
N TYR A 107 11.05 -5.21 -10.72
CA TYR A 107 12.14 -5.79 -9.93
C TYR A 107 13.23 -6.40 -10.82
N GLN A 108 12.84 -7.18 -11.84
CA GLN A 108 13.78 -7.77 -12.78
C GLN A 108 14.58 -6.70 -13.53
N LYS A 109 13.92 -5.67 -14.04
CA LYS A 109 14.57 -4.56 -14.75
C LYS A 109 15.49 -3.77 -13.82
N LEU A 110 15.04 -3.46 -12.60
CA LEU A 110 15.84 -2.78 -11.59
C LEU A 110 17.09 -3.57 -11.22
N THR A 111 16.97 -4.88 -11.01
CA THR A 111 18.10 -5.76 -10.66
C THR A 111 19.14 -5.76 -11.79
N TRP A 112 18.68 -5.90 -13.05
CA TRP A 112 19.56 -5.82 -14.20
C TRP A 112 20.30 -4.48 -14.29
N LEU A 113 19.57 -3.37 -14.16
CA LEU A 113 20.15 -2.03 -14.20
C LEU A 113 21.15 -1.79 -13.05
N ARG A 114 20.82 -2.21 -11.83
CA ARG A 114 21.73 -2.07 -10.68
C ARG A 114 23.03 -2.83 -10.91
N SER A 115 22.95 -4.04 -11.46
CA SER A 115 24.13 -4.82 -11.83
C SER A 115 24.96 -4.12 -12.92
N ASP A 116 24.32 -3.60 -13.96
CA ASP A 116 25.00 -2.88 -15.07
C ASP A 116 25.74 -1.62 -14.59
N TYR A 117 25.16 -0.91 -13.62
CA TYR A 117 25.77 0.28 -13.01
C TYR A 117 26.68 -0.02 -11.80
N GLY A 118 26.92 -1.29 -11.46
CA GLY A 118 27.77 -1.69 -10.33
C GLY A 118 27.22 -1.29 -8.95
N LEU A 119 25.90 -1.14 -8.84
CA LEU A 119 25.20 -0.91 -7.58
C LEU A 119 24.99 -2.23 -6.82
N PRO A 120 24.83 -2.20 -5.48
CA PRO A 120 24.54 -3.41 -4.71
C PRO A 120 23.25 -4.10 -5.17
N ASP A 121 23.30 -5.41 -5.38
CA ASP A 121 22.12 -6.19 -5.73
C ASP A 121 21.09 -6.24 -4.59
N TYR A 122 19.83 -6.36 -4.96
CA TYR A 122 18.76 -6.64 -3.99
C TYR A 122 18.70 -8.13 -3.63
N PRO A 123 18.22 -8.48 -2.43
CA PRO A 123 17.84 -9.85 -2.11
C PRO A 123 16.78 -10.36 -3.08
N PRO A 124 16.74 -11.67 -3.41
CA PRO A 124 15.74 -12.26 -4.28
C PRO A 124 14.30 -11.80 -3.96
N LEU A 125 13.49 -11.60 -5.00
CA LEU A 125 12.10 -11.14 -4.82
C LEU A 125 11.26 -12.12 -3.98
N GLU A 126 11.57 -13.42 -4.04
CA GLU A 126 10.97 -14.43 -3.19
C GLU A 126 11.22 -14.14 -1.71
N ASP A 127 12.44 -13.76 -1.34
CA ASP A 127 12.80 -13.42 0.04
C ASP A 127 12.13 -12.10 0.46
N LEU A 128 12.17 -11.07 -0.40
CA LEU A 128 11.55 -9.77 -0.13
C LEU A 128 10.02 -9.83 -0.04
N SER A 129 9.40 -10.80 -0.69
CA SER A 129 7.95 -11.00 -0.68
C SER A 129 7.50 -12.12 0.24
N ASN A 130 8.39 -12.69 1.06
CA ASN A 130 8.10 -13.84 1.91
C ASN A 130 7.41 -15.00 1.14
N GLY A 131 7.82 -15.23 -0.11
CA GLY A 131 7.25 -16.24 -0.99
C GLY A 131 5.84 -15.93 -1.53
N GLN A 132 5.32 -14.72 -1.30
CA GLN A 132 3.99 -14.35 -1.78
C GLN A 132 3.98 -13.77 -3.20
N LEU A 133 5.13 -13.31 -3.71
CA LEU A 133 5.34 -12.97 -5.11
C LEU A 133 6.32 -13.97 -5.71
N THR A 134 5.83 -15.17 -6.05
CA THR A 134 6.60 -16.13 -6.83
C THR A 134 6.39 -15.84 -8.31
N SER A 135 7.49 -15.65 -9.04
CA SER A 135 7.48 -15.74 -10.49
C SER A 135 6.74 -17.00 -10.90
N VAL A 136 5.62 -16.86 -11.61
CA VAL A 136 5.05 -17.99 -12.33
C VAL A 136 6.00 -18.27 -13.50
N SER A 137 7.11 -18.96 -13.22
CA SER A 137 7.89 -19.66 -14.22
C SER A 137 7.32 -21.06 -14.33
N ASN A 138 6.34 -21.21 -15.22
CA ASN A 138 6.05 -22.46 -15.90
C ASN A 138 6.40 -22.27 -17.38
#